data_AF-A0A8K0CTI4-F1
#
_entry.id   AF-A0A8K0CTI4-F1
#
_cell.length_a   1.000
_cell.length_b   1.000
_cell.length_c   1.000
_cell.angle_alpha   90.00
_cell.angle_beta   90.00
_cell.angle_gamma   90.00
#
_symmetry.space_group_name_H-M   'P 1'
#
loop_
_entity.id
_entity.type
_entity.pdbx_description
1 polymer ?
#
loop_
_entity_poly.entity_id
_entity_poly.type
_entity_poly.pdbx_seq_one_letter_code
_entity_poly.pdbx_strand_id
1 'polypeptide(L)'
;PVSRVKVRHAAVFSLLTLQLSFYCISANYIADKVLAVSDAVYFSNWYSRCFPSLKVPLTIMIQNAQNEITIKAGGIITINAETVVNVSIKGSMVWMFYNEKIKIQIILTQHL
;
A
#
# COMPACT_ATOMS: atom_id res chain seq x y z
N PRO A 1 -3.71 7.52 -34.49
CA PRO A 1 -4.72 7.35 -33.41
C PRO A 1 -4.28 6.38 -32.29
N VAL A 2 -3.84 5.16 -32.62
CA VAL A 2 -3.48 4.11 -31.64
C VAL A 2 -2.28 4.47 -30.76
N SER A 3 -1.27 5.18 -31.29
CA SER A 3 -0.09 5.62 -30.52
C SER A 3 -0.44 6.62 -29.41
N ARG A 4 -1.36 7.56 -29.66
CA ARG A 4 -1.80 8.55 -28.66
C ARG A 4 -2.55 7.90 -27.49
N VAL A 5 -3.30 6.83 -27.74
CA VAL A 5 -4.02 6.11 -26.69
C VAL A 5 -3.04 5.40 -25.75
N LYS A 6 -1.99 4.76 -26.29
CA LYS A 6 -0.95 4.09 -25.48
C LYS A 6 -0.21 5.05 -24.56
N VAL A 7 0.17 6.23 -25.05
CA VAL A 7 0.87 7.26 -24.26
C VAL A 7 0.01 7.75 -23.10
N ARG A 8 -1.30 7.94 -23.32
CA ARG A 8 -2.22 8.37 -22.25
C ARG A 8 -2.37 7.31 -21.16
N HIS A 9 -2.49 6.03 -21.52
CA HIS A 9 -2.59 4.95 -20.53
C HIS A 9 -1.29 4.81 -19.72
N ALA A 10 -0.14 4.88 -20.38
CA ALA A 10 1.17 4.86 -19.70
C ALA A 10 1.32 6.05 -18.72
N ALA A 11 0.92 7.25 -19.15
CA ALA A 11 0.95 8.44 -18.30
C ALA A 11 0.06 8.29 -17.06
N VAL A 12 -1.20 7.86 -17.24
CA VAL A 12 -2.14 7.64 -16.12
C VAL A 12 -1.62 6.57 -15.15
N PHE A 13 -1.06 5.47 -15.66
CA PHE A 13 -0.48 4.42 -14.83
C PHE A 13 0.72 4.91 -14.02
N SER A 14 1.61 5.70 -14.63
CA SER A 14 2.77 6.28 -13.94
C SER A 14 2.37 7.28 -12.84
N LEU A 15 1.33 8.08 -13.07
CA LEU A 15 0.81 9.02 -12.07
C LEU A 15 0.16 8.29 -10.89
N LEU A 16 -0.62 7.23 -11.16
CA LEU A 16 -1.25 6.42 -10.11
C LEU A 16 -0.21 5.71 -9.23
N THR A 17 0.80 5.09 -9.83
CA THR A 17 1.86 4.41 -9.08
C THR A 17 2.68 5.40 -8.25
N LEU A 18 2.94 6.59 -8.77
CA LEU A 18 3.57 7.68 -8.02
C LEU A 18 2.70 8.12 -6.82
N GLN A 19 1.40 8.34 -7.05
CA GLN A 19 0.47 8.75 -5.99
C GLN A 19 0.36 7.68 -4.88
N LEU A 20 0.25 6.39 -5.24
CA LEU A 20 0.21 5.30 -4.27
C LEU A 20 1.52 5.20 -3.47
N SER A 21 2.66 5.49 -4.09
CA SER A 21 3.97 5.48 -3.42
C SER A 21 4.04 6.53 -2.31
N PHE A 22 3.59 7.76 -2.58
CA PHE A 22 3.53 8.82 -1.56
C PHE A 22 2.62 8.45 -0.38
N TYR A 23 1.45 7.88 -0.67
CA TYR A 23 0.52 7.46 0.38
C TYR A 23 1.12 6.36 1.26
N CYS A 24 1.77 5.37 0.64
CA CYS A 24 2.36 4.26 1.37
C CYS A 24 3.57 4.68 2.23
N ILE A 25 4.45 5.54 1.73
CA ILE A 25 5.57 6.08 2.52
C ILE A 25 5.04 6.77 3.79
N SER A 26 3.99 7.59 3.62
CA SER A 26 3.37 8.30 4.74
C SER A 26 2.71 7.34 5.73
N ALA A 27 2.01 6.31 5.23
CA ALA A 27 1.38 5.28 6.04
C ALA A 27 2.40 4.52 6.89
N ASN A 28 3.50 4.07 6.29
CA ASN A 28 4.56 3.34 6.98
C ASN A 28 5.26 4.22 8.01
N TYR A 29 5.54 5.49 7.67
CA TYR A 29 6.12 6.42 8.62
C TYR A 29 5.24 6.60 9.87
N ILE A 30 3.93 6.75 9.69
CA ILE A 30 2.99 6.87 10.82
C ILE A 30 2.97 5.56 11.62
N ALA A 31 2.93 4.41 10.95
CA ALA A 31 2.92 3.11 11.60
C ALA A 31 4.16 2.90 12.50
N ASP A 32 5.35 3.19 11.99
CA ASP A 32 6.60 3.10 12.75
C ASP A 32 6.62 4.03 13.97
N LYS A 33 6.10 5.26 13.80
CA LYS A 33 6.02 6.22 14.92
C LYS A 33 5.03 5.78 15.98
N VAL A 34 3.89 5.21 15.61
CA VAL A 34 2.91 4.71 16.58
C VAL A 34 3.48 3.52 17.37
N LEU A 35 4.22 2.62 16.72
CA LEU A 35 4.95 1.54 17.39
C LEU A 35 5.98 2.09 18.39
N ALA A 36 6.82 3.03 17.97
CA ALA A 36 7.82 3.63 18.84
C ALA A 36 7.22 4.34 20.07
N VAL A 37 6.07 5.02 19.91
CA VAL A 37 5.36 5.63 21.03
C VAL A 37 4.78 4.57 21.97
N SER A 38 4.19 3.50 21.42
CA SER A 38 3.69 2.39 22.23
C SER A 38 4.79 1.72 23.04
N ASP A 39 5.96 1.50 22.45
CA ASP A 39 7.12 0.95 23.15
C ASP A 39 7.59 1.87 24.28
N ALA A 40 7.71 3.17 24.01
CA ALA A 40 8.06 4.15 25.04
C ALA A 40 7.04 4.19 26.20
N VAL A 41 5.75 4.06 25.88
CA VAL A 41 4.67 3.97 26.87
C VAL A 41 4.76 2.65 27.65
N TYR A 42 5.07 1.53 27.00
CA TYR A 42 5.26 0.24 27.66
C TYR A 42 6.42 0.29 28.66
N PHE A 43 7.55 0.90 28.28
CA PHE A 43 8.72 1.08 29.17
C PHE A 43 8.53 2.19 30.21
N SER A 44 7.57 3.08 30.03
CA SER A 44 7.17 4.00 31.10
C SER A 44 6.56 3.15 32.23
N ASN A 45 6.96 3.37 33.48
CA ASN A 45 6.55 2.56 34.64
C ASN A 45 5.04 2.75 35.01
N TRP A 46 4.15 2.61 34.03
CA TRP A 46 2.71 2.91 34.09
C TRP A 46 1.97 2.02 35.08
N TYR A 47 2.48 0.81 35.30
CA TYR A 47 1.96 -0.14 36.28
C TYR A 47 2.07 0.40 37.71
N SER A 48 3.17 1.11 38.01
CA SER A 48 3.47 1.69 39.33
C SER A 48 2.67 2.97 39.61
N ARG A 49 2.13 3.63 38.57
CA ARG A 49 1.32 4.84 38.74
C ARG A 49 -0.09 4.49 39.24
N CYS A 50 -0.48 5.07 40.37
CA CYS A 50 -1.73 4.77 41.09
C CYS A 50 -3.00 5.42 40.47
N PHE A 51 -2.95 5.87 39.20
CA PHE A 51 -4.09 6.51 38.54
C PHE A 51 -4.83 5.49 37.66
N PRO A 52 -5.92 4.86 38.15
CA PRO A 52 -6.70 3.90 37.35
C PRO A 52 -7.27 4.53 36.06
N SER A 53 -7.49 5.84 36.04
CA SER A 53 -7.94 6.59 34.86
C SER A 53 -6.94 6.60 33.69
N LEU A 54 -5.65 6.43 33.96
CA LEU A 54 -4.60 6.37 32.93
C LEU A 54 -4.32 4.94 32.45
N LYS A 55 -4.58 3.92 33.28
CA LYS A 55 -4.27 2.52 32.93
C LYS A 55 -5.08 2.03 31.74
N VAL A 56 -6.38 2.32 31.70
CA VAL A 56 -7.28 1.90 30.61
C VAL A 56 -6.85 2.48 29.25
N PRO A 57 -6.68 3.80 29.07
CA PRO A 57 -6.26 4.36 27.77
C PRO A 57 -4.86 3.92 27.36
N LEU A 58 -3.91 3.73 28.29
CA LEU A 58 -2.58 3.23 27.96
C LEU A 58 -2.61 1.78 27.45
N THR A 59 -3.36 0.89 28.12
CA THR A 59 -3.51 -0.50 27.67
C THR A 59 -4.15 -0.56 26.28
N ILE A 60 -5.18 0.26 26.03
CA ILE A 60 -5.82 0.35 24.72
C ILE A 60 -4.81 0.85 23.67
N MET A 61 -3.99 1.85 23.99
CA MET A 61 -2.98 2.38 23.06
C MET A 61 -1.93 1.33 22.70
N ILE A 62 -1.41 0.60 23.69
CA ILE A 62 -0.44 -0.48 23.49
C ILE A 62 -1.05 -1.61 22.66
N GLN A 63 -2.28 -2.03 22.99
CA GLN A 63 -2.99 -3.08 22.25
C GLN A 63 -3.27 -2.68 20.80
N ASN A 64 -3.61 -1.42 20.55
CA ASN A 64 -3.82 -0.92 19.19
C ASN A 64 -2.53 -0.81 18.37
N ALA A 65 -1.41 -0.51 19.01
CA ALA A 65 -0.11 -0.46 18.32
C ALA A 65 0.44 -1.85 17.99
N GLN A 66 0.12 -2.88 18.78
CA GLN A 66 0.46 -4.28 18.48
C GLN A 66 -0.31 -4.85 17.29
N ASN A 67 -1.48 -4.28 16.98
CA ASN A 67 -2.16 -4.60 15.74
C ASN A 67 -1.41 -3.96 14.59
N GLU A 68 -1.06 -4.77 13.60
CA GLU A 68 -0.40 -4.30 12.38
C GLU A 68 -1.21 -3.12 11.81
N ILE A 69 -0.64 -1.91 11.81
CA ILE A 69 -1.26 -0.69 11.27
C ILE A 69 -1.22 -0.82 9.74
N THR A 70 -1.94 -1.80 9.22
CA THR A 70 -2.18 -1.97 7.81
C THR A 70 -3.34 -1.06 7.47
N ILE A 71 -3.03 0.10 6.90
CA ILE A 71 -4.06 0.97 6.33
C ILE A 71 -4.70 0.19 5.18
N LYS A 72 -5.88 -0.39 5.43
CA LYS A 72 -6.61 -1.22 4.47
C LYS A 72 -7.48 -0.33 3.59
N ALA A 73 -7.18 -0.22 2.30
CA ALA A 73 -8.10 0.31 1.31
C ALA A 73 -9.31 -0.63 1.21
N GLY A 74 -10.48 -0.15 1.65
CA GLY A 74 -11.75 -0.88 1.57
C GLY A 74 -11.81 -2.18 2.37
N GLY A 75 -10.92 -2.40 3.34
CA GLY A 75 -10.84 -3.64 4.14
C GLY A 75 -10.22 -4.85 3.42
N ILE A 76 -9.94 -4.74 2.11
CA ILE A 76 -9.52 -5.85 1.25
C ILE A 76 -8.05 -5.71 0.86
N ILE A 77 -7.55 -4.48 0.68
CA ILE A 77 -6.20 -4.21 0.19
C ILE A 77 -5.41 -3.53 1.29
N THR A 78 -4.45 -4.23 1.89
CA THR A 78 -3.46 -3.60 2.76
C THR A 78 -2.59 -2.67 1.90
N ILE A 79 -2.61 -1.36 2.18
CA ILE A 79 -1.76 -0.40 1.48
C ILE A 79 -0.39 -0.45 2.18
N ASN A 80 0.47 -1.35 1.69
CA ASN A 80 1.84 -1.54 2.11
C ASN A 80 2.78 -1.28 0.92
N ALA A 81 4.06 -1.03 1.18
CA ALA A 81 5.05 -0.76 0.14
C ALA A 81 5.18 -1.97 -0.77
N GLU A 82 5.11 -3.16 -0.18
CA GLU A 82 5.07 -4.43 -0.91
C GLU A 82 3.88 -4.54 -1.85
N THR A 83 2.68 -4.10 -1.44
CA THR A 83 1.50 -4.20 -2.30
C THR A 83 1.54 -3.20 -3.45
N VAL A 84 2.05 -1.98 -3.21
CA VAL A 84 2.29 -0.99 -4.28
C VAL A 84 3.29 -1.54 -5.30
N VAL A 85 4.42 -2.09 -4.84
CA VAL A 85 5.45 -2.68 -5.71
C VAL A 85 4.89 -3.88 -6.48
N ASN A 86 4.16 -4.75 -5.81
CA ASN A 86 3.54 -5.93 -6.40
C ASN A 86 2.48 -5.56 -7.46
N VAL A 87 1.63 -4.56 -7.20
CA VAL A 87 0.65 -4.06 -8.16
C VAL A 87 1.33 -3.40 -9.36
N SER A 88 2.40 -2.63 -9.12
CA SER A 88 3.15 -1.95 -10.18
C SER A 88 3.83 -2.94 -11.11
N ILE A 89 4.51 -3.94 -10.54
CA ILE A 89 5.24 -4.97 -11.28
C ILE A 89 4.27 -5.90 -12.02
N LYS A 90 3.27 -6.46 -11.32
CA LYS A 90 2.27 -7.35 -11.93
C LYS A 90 1.42 -6.63 -12.97
N GLY A 91 1.00 -5.40 -12.70
CA GLY A 91 0.24 -4.58 -13.64
C GLY A 91 1.01 -4.33 -14.94
N SER A 92 2.30 -3.98 -14.83
CA SER A 92 3.17 -3.77 -15.99
C SER A 92 3.38 -5.05 -16.80
N MET A 93 3.65 -6.17 -16.14
CA MET A 93 3.82 -7.47 -16.82
C MET A 93 2.54 -7.91 -17.54
N VAL A 94 1.39 -7.85 -16.87
CA VAL A 94 0.08 -8.20 -17.48
C VAL A 94 -0.17 -7.35 -18.73
N TRP A 95 0.12 -6.05 -18.66
CA TRP A 95 -0.06 -5.15 -19.80
C TRP A 95 0.87 -5.50 -20.99
N MET A 96 2.13 -5.87 -20.71
CA MET A 96 3.07 -6.34 -21.76
C MET A 96 2.59 -7.63 -22.43
N PHE A 97 2.19 -8.64 -21.65
CA PHE A 97 1.70 -9.91 -22.19
C PHE A 97 0.41 -9.75 -23.00
N TYR A 98 -0.48 -8.87 -22.56
CA TYR A 98 -1.72 -8.59 -23.28
C TYR A 98 -1.48 -7.91 -24.64
N ASN A 99 -0.52 -6.98 -24.70
CA ASN A 99 -0.14 -6.33 -25.97
C ASN A 99 0.48 -7.33 -26.97
N GLU A 100 1.34 -8.23 -26.51
CA GLU A 100 1.93 -9.26 -27.38
C GLU A 100 0.88 -10.27 -27.87
N LYS A 101 -0.04 -10.71 -27.00
CA LYS A 101 -1.18 -11.57 -27.38
C LYS A 101 -2.06 -10.93 -28.46
N ILE A 102 -2.39 -9.65 -28.33
CA ILE A 102 -3.20 -8.92 -29.31
C ILE A 102 -2.47 -8.79 -30.65
N LYS A 103 -1.18 -8.45 -30.65
CA LYS A 103 -0.39 -8.37 -31.90
C LYS A 103 -0.40 -9.69 -32.65
N ILE A 104 -0.17 -10.81 -31.95
CA ILE A 104 -0.14 -12.14 -32.55
C ILE A 104 -1.50 -12.50 -33.15
N GLN A 105 -2.61 -12.21 -32.45
CA GLN A 105 -3.95 -12.45 -32.98
C GLN A 105 -4.23 -11.65 -34.26
N ILE A 106 -3.86 -10.36 -34.30
CA ILE A 106 -4.04 -9.53 -35.50
C ILE A 106 -3.24 -10.07 -36.68
N ILE A 107 -1.99 -10.49 -36.46
CA ILE A 107 -1.14 -11.06 -37.52
C ILE A 107 -1.72 -12.37 -38.04
N LEU A 108 -2.23 -13.23 -37.15
CA LEU A 108 -2.88 -14.48 -37.52
C LEU A 108 -4.17 -14.25 -38.32
N THR A 109 -4.98 -13.24 -37.99
CA THR A 109 -6.20 -12.89 -38.75
C THR A 109 -5.90 -12.23 -40.11
N GLN A 110 -4.70 -11.67 -40.31
CA GLN A 110 -4.30 -11.08 -41.60
C GLN A 110 -3.65 -12.08 -42.57
N HIS A 111 -3.16 -13.20 -42.06
CA HIS A 111 -2.53 -14.28 -42.85
C HIS A 111 -3.46 -15.49 -43.10
N LEU A 112 -4.69 -15.44 -42.60
CA LEU A 112 -5.81 -16.36 -42.88
C LEU A 112 -6.83 -15.67 -43.79
#